data_AF-A0A9D0W0J1-F1
#
_entry.id   AF-A0A9D0W0J1-F1
#
_cell.length_a   1.000
_cell.length_b   1.000
_cell.length_c   1.000
_cell.angle_alpha   90.00
_cell.angle_beta   90.00
_cell.angle_gamma   90.00
#
_symmetry.space_group_name_H-M   'P 1'
#
loop_
_entity.id
_entity.type
_entity.pdbx_description
1 polymer ?
#
loop_
_entity_poly.entity_id
_entity_poly.type
_entity_poly.pdbx_seq_one_letter_code
_entity_poly.pdbx_strand_id
1 'polypeptide(L)'
;MDKLHWIDPAAPEPDFPDVQQALHEPDGLLAVGGDLSPQRILAAYRRGIFPWYSDGQPILWWAPDPRAVLFPEELRISRSLRRTLRRERF
;
A
#
# COMPACT_ATOMS: atom_id res chain seq x y z
N MET A 1 -4.97 23.32 5.61
CA MET A 1 -4.27 22.29 6.39
C MET A 1 -5.16 21.08 6.35
N ASP A 2 -4.86 20.14 5.46
CA ASP A 2 -5.64 18.91 5.35
C ASP A 2 -5.41 18.09 6.62
N LYS A 3 -6.51 17.85 7.33
CA LYS A 3 -6.50 17.09 8.59
C LYS A 3 -6.36 15.62 8.22
N LEU A 4 -5.23 15.03 8.55
CA LEU A 4 -4.98 13.61 8.32
C LEU A 4 -5.99 12.75 9.09
N HIS A 5 -6.59 11.76 8.43
CA HIS A 5 -7.64 10.90 8.98
C HIS A 5 -7.08 9.88 9.98
N TRP A 6 -7.65 9.81 11.17
CA TRP A 6 -7.25 8.85 12.21
C TRP A 6 -8.29 7.75 12.32
N ILE A 7 -7.85 6.51 12.14
CA ILE A 7 -8.69 5.31 12.24
C ILE A 7 -8.60 4.79 13.68
N ASP A 8 -9.76 4.62 14.32
CA ASP A 8 -9.84 3.99 15.64
C ASP A 8 -9.54 2.48 15.51
N PRO A 9 -8.55 1.93 16.24
CA PRO A 9 -8.29 0.49 16.29
C PRO A 9 -9.55 -0.33 16.62
N ALA A 10 -10.40 0.17 17.52
CA ALA A 10 -11.62 -0.51 17.98
C ALA A 10 -12.82 -0.34 17.03
N ALA A 11 -12.68 0.42 15.93
CA ALA A 11 -13.76 0.58 14.97
C ALA A 11 -14.19 -0.78 14.40
N PRO A 12 -15.48 -1.13 14.42
CA PRO A 12 -15.97 -2.43 13.98
C PRO A 12 -15.85 -2.62 12.46
N GLU A 13 -15.77 -1.51 11.70
CA GLU A 13 -15.63 -1.53 10.25
C GLU A 13 -14.38 -0.75 9.78
N PRO A 14 -13.83 -1.09 8.60
CA PRO A 14 -12.70 -0.38 8.00
C PRO A 14 -13.09 1.01 7.47
N ASP A 15 -12.89 2.02 8.30
CA ASP A 15 -13.15 3.44 8.02
C ASP A 15 -11.97 4.11 7.28
N PHE A 16 -11.88 3.85 5.98
CA PHE A 16 -10.91 4.53 5.12
C PHE A 16 -11.57 5.71 4.37
N PRO A 17 -10.94 6.88 4.31
CA PRO A 17 -11.37 7.98 3.45
C PRO A 17 -11.19 7.62 1.97
N ASP A 18 -11.76 8.44 1.08
CA ASP A 18 -11.59 8.29 -0.36
C ASP A 18 -10.11 8.47 -0.73
N VAL A 19 -9.56 7.63 -1.61
CA VAL A 19 -8.14 7.69 -2.01
C VAL A 19 -7.76 9.01 -2.68
N GLN A 20 -8.72 9.72 -3.27
CA GLN A 20 -8.51 11.07 -3.83
C GLN A 20 -8.23 12.14 -2.76
N GLN A 21 -8.39 11.80 -1.48
CA GLN A 21 -8.08 12.66 -0.34
C GLN A 21 -6.67 12.41 0.22
N ALA A 22 -5.89 11.54 -0.41
CA ALA A 22 -4.51 11.32 -0.02
C ALA A 22 -3.68 12.60 -0.17
N LEU A 23 -2.73 12.81 0.74
CA LEU A 23 -1.82 13.95 0.68
C LEU A 23 -0.93 13.87 -0.56
N HIS A 24 -0.61 15.04 -1.13
CA HIS A 24 0.39 15.14 -2.19
C HIS A 24 1.82 15.08 -1.65
N GLU A 25 2.04 15.58 -0.42
CA GLU A 25 3.32 15.50 0.29
C GLU A 25 3.06 15.18 1.76
N PRO A 26 3.52 14.02 2.28
CA PRO A 26 4.14 12.92 1.53
C PRO A 26 3.13 12.21 0.60
N ASP A 27 3.58 11.89 -0.62
CA ASP A 27 2.71 11.32 -1.68
C ASP A 27 1.97 10.08 -1.22
N GLY A 28 0.65 10.15 -1.27
CA GLY A 28 -0.25 9.04 -1.03
C GLY A 28 -0.63 8.82 0.43
N LEU A 29 -0.11 9.59 1.39
CA LEU A 29 -0.48 9.39 2.80
C LEU A 29 -1.96 9.71 3.01
N LEU A 30 -2.74 8.71 3.41
CA LEU A 30 -4.21 8.77 3.44
C LEU A 30 -4.78 8.77 4.85
N ALA A 31 -4.28 7.89 5.72
CA ALA A 31 -4.80 7.74 7.08
C ALA A 31 -3.73 7.20 8.05
N VAL A 32 -4.01 7.34 9.35
CA VAL A 32 -3.14 6.91 10.46
C VAL A 32 -3.92 6.08 11.46
N GLY A 33 -3.30 5.07 12.06
CA GLY A 33 -3.89 4.27 13.13
C GLY A 33 -4.62 3.02 12.62
N GLY A 34 -5.64 2.59 13.37
CA GLY A 34 -6.28 1.31 13.19
C GLY A 34 -5.44 0.13 13.73
N ASP A 35 -5.58 -1.01 13.08
CA ASP A 35 -4.89 -2.27 13.36
C ASP A 35 -4.61 -3.00 12.03
N LEU A 36 -3.94 -4.15 12.12
CA LEU A 36 -3.67 -5.03 10.97
C LEU A 36 -4.55 -6.28 10.98
N SER A 37 -5.80 -6.16 11.45
CA SER A 37 -6.76 -7.26 11.36
C SER A 37 -7.00 -7.67 9.89
N PRO A 38 -7.23 -8.96 9.61
CA PRO A 38 -7.46 -9.43 8.24
C PRO A 38 -8.59 -8.67 7.52
N GLN A 39 -9.65 -8.33 8.23
CA GLN A 39 -10.80 -7.60 7.72
C GLN A 39 -10.40 -6.20 7.22
N ARG A 40 -9.62 -5.45 8.03
CA ARG A 40 -9.16 -4.11 7.68
C ARG A 40 -8.15 -4.12 6.55
N ILE A 41 -7.22 -5.07 6.55
CA ILE A 41 -6.26 -5.28 5.45
C ILE A 41 -6.99 -5.57 4.14
N LEU A 42 -7.92 -6.52 4.12
CA LEU A 42 -8.68 -6.85 2.91
C LEU A 42 -9.48 -5.66 2.38
N ALA A 43 -10.07 -4.86 3.27
CA ALA A 43 -10.78 -3.64 2.87
C ALA A 43 -9.84 -2.57 2.30
N ALA A 44 -8.65 -2.38 2.89
CA ALA A 44 -7.63 -1.47 2.36
C ALA A 44 -7.20 -1.87 0.94
N TYR A 45 -6.77 -3.12 0.74
CA TYR A 45 -6.28 -3.59 -0.56
C TYR A 45 -7.36 -3.52 -1.65
N ARG A 46 -8.63 -3.81 -1.33
CA ARG A 46 -9.76 -3.66 -2.26
C ARG A 46 -9.97 -2.22 -2.74
N ARG A 47 -9.55 -1.23 -1.94
CA ARG A 47 -9.60 0.20 -2.25
C ARG A 47 -8.27 0.74 -2.80
N GLY A 48 -7.27 -0.11 -3.05
CA GLY A 48 -5.93 0.32 -3.50
C GLY A 48 -5.04 0.89 -2.39
N ILE A 49 -5.41 0.71 -1.13
CA ILE A 49 -4.70 1.25 0.04
C ILE A 49 -3.78 0.16 0.62
N PHE A 50 -2.58 0.53 1.07
CA PHE A 50 -1.65 -0.40 1.73
C PHE A 50 -1.04 0.20 3.01
N PRO A 51 -0.78 -0.62 4.04
CA PRO A 51 -0.08 -0.17 5.24
C PRO A 51 1.43 -0.12 4.99
N TRP A 52 2.09 0.97 5.37
CA TRP A 52 3.56 1.07 5.31
C TRP A 52 4.07 2.07 6.34
N TYR A 53 4.84 1.62 7.31
CA TYR A 53 5.29 2.45 8.44
C TYR A 53 6.60 1.87 9.01
N SER A 54 7.36 2.70 9.72
CA SER A 54 8.58 2.31 10.41
C SER A 54 8.33 1.95 11.88
N ASP A 55 9.29 1.31 12.52
CA ASP A 55 9.19 1.01 13.95
C ASP A 55 9.03 2.28 14.78
N GLY A 56 8.20 2.21 15.81
CA GLY A 56 7.80 3.36 16.64
C GLY A 56 6.81 4.34 15.98
N GLN A 57 6.45 4.18 14.71
CA GLN A 57 5.37 4.96 14.07
C GLN A 57 4.01 4.28 14.29
N PRO A 58 2.91 5.06 14.33
CA PRO A 58 1.58 4.48 14.15
C PRO A 58 1.48 3.84 12.76
N ILE A 59 0.50 2.95 12.57
CA ILE A 59 0.21 2.40 11.24
C ILE A 59 -0.14 3.56 10.31
N LEU A 60 0.53 3.66 9.18
CA LEU A 60 0.25 4.63 8.12
C LEU A 60 -0.31 3.90 6.91
N TRP A 61 -1.36 4.46 6.30
CA TRP A 61 -2.06 3.88 5.17
C TRP A 61 -1.89 4.77 3.94
N TRP A 62 -1.54 4.16 2.81
CA TRP A 62 -1.07 4.86 1.62
C TRP A 62 -1.87 4.51 0.36
N ALA A 63 -2.13 5.51 -0.48
CA ALA A 63 -2.72 5.43 -1.81
C ALA A 63 -2.06 6.46 -2.77
N PRO A 64 -0.78 6.26 -3.16
CA PRO A 64 -0.01 7.20 -3.98
C PRO A 64 -0.56 7.35 -5.40
N ASP A 65 -0.35 8.54 -5.96
CA ASP A 65 -0.69 8.90 -7.34
C ASP A 65 0.46 9.70 -7.99
N PRO A 66 1.20 9.13 -8.97
CA PRO A 66 0.90 7.90 -9.70
C PRO A 66 1.23 6.61 -8.96
N ARG A 67 0.46 5.55 -9.24
CA ARG A 67 0.71 4.21 -8.70
C ARG A 67 1.70 3.42 -9.56
N ALA A 68 2.78 2.94 -8.94
CA ALA A 68 3.69 1.99 -9.58
C ALA A 68 2.98 0.64 -9.82
N VAL A 69 2.97 0.19 -11.09
CA VAL A 69 2.43 -1.09 -11.51
C VAL A 69 3.41 -1.81 -12.43
N LEU A 70 3.33 -3.14 -12.48
CA LEU A 70 4.09 -4.00 -13.38
C LEU A 70 3.12 -4.88 -14.14
N PHE A 71 3.00 -4.67 -15.45
CA PHE A 71 2.28 -5.57 -16.33
C PHE A 71 3.11 -6.84 -16.54
N PRO A 72 2.59 -8.05 -16.22
CA PRO A 72 3.34 -9.29 -16.36
C PRO A 72 3.93 -9.51 -17.77
N GLU A 73 3.20 -9.12 -18.81
CA GLU A 73 3.56 -9.20 -20.23
C GLU A 73 4.66 -8.20 -20.62
N GLU A 74 4.85 -7.12 -19.87
CA GLU A 74 5.88 -6.10 -20.09
C GLU A 74 7.16 -6.35 -19.27
N LEU A 75 7.20 -7.44 -18.50
CA LEU A 75 8.35 -7.79 -17.67
C LEU A 75 9.63 -7.92 -18.52
N ARG A 76 10.59 -7.03 -18.26
CA ARG A 76 11.87 -7.03 -18.98
C ARG A 76 12.83 -8.06 -18.38
N ILE A 77 12.92 -9.23 -19.01
CA ILE A 77 13.88 -10.28 -18.62
C ILE A 77 15.22 -10.04 -19.34
N SER A 78 16.24 -9.62 -18.58
CA SER A 78 17.59 -9.41 -19.11
C SER A 78 18.23 -10.72 -19.62
N ARG A 79 19.23 -10.62 -20.51
CA ARG A 79 19.93 -11.80 -21.06
C ARG A 79 20.59 -12.64 -19.96
N SER A 80 21.17 -12.00 -18.94
CA SER A 80 21.78 -12.69 -17.80
C SER A 80 20.72 -13.39 -16.96
N LEU A 81 19.60 -12.73 -16.64
CA LEU A 81 18.49 -13.34 -15.90
C LEU A 81 17.92 -14.54 -16.64
N ARG A 82 17.69 -14.43 -17.95
CA ARG A 82 17.20 -15.55 -18.77
C ARG A 82 18.16 -16.75 -18.77
N ARG A 83 19.47 -16.52 -18.74
CA ARG A 83 20.48 -17.60 -18.61
C ARG A 83 20.41 -18.26 -17.24
N THR A 84 20.20 -17.49 -16.17
CA THR A 84 20.06 -17.99 -14.81
C THR A 84 18.80 -18.84 -14.66
N LEU A 85 17.64 -18.37 -15.14
CA LEU A 85 16.37 -19.09 -15.07
C LEU A 85 16.42 -20.46 -15.75
N ARG A 86 17.05 -20.56 -16.93
CA ARG A 86 17.24 -21.84 -17.65
C ARG A 86 18.08 -22.88 -16.92
N ARG A 87 18.79 -22.51 -15.84
CA ARG A 87 19.63 -23.41 -15.06
C ARG A 87 18.89 -24.02 -13.86
N GLU A 88 17.66 -23.57 -13.58
CA GLU A 88 16.79 -24.14 -12.53
C GLU A 88 17.52 -24.33 -11.17
N ARG A 89 18.26 -23.29 -10.76
CA ARG A 89 19.14 -23.35 -9.59
C ARG A 89 18.50 -22.88 -8.28
N PHE A 90 17.22 -22.48 -8.30
CA PHE A 90 16.47 -21.93 -7.17
C PHE A 90 15.10 -22.57 -7.09
#